data_AF-A0A842P620-F1
#
_entry.id   AF-A0A842P620-F1
#
_cell.length_a   1.000
_cell.length_b   1.000
_cell.length_c   1.000
_cell.angle_alpha   90.00
_cell.angle_beta   90.00
_cell.angle_gamma   90.00
#
_symmetry.space_group_name_H-M   'P 1'
#
loop_
_entity.id
_entity.type
_entity.pdbx_description
1 polymer ?
#
loop_
_entity_poly.entity_id
_entity_poly.type
_entity_poly.pdbx_seq_one_letter_code
_entity_poly.pdbx_strand_id
1 'polypeptide(L)'
;MGLFSKKKPPKDEIPVSQVSTMRGQGIDNNRIIQTLQRDGYSSSQIFEAMNQADMTPAVNNAKPEEIKQERAQEPQEQSATPAFSQPDYSRTSFKQPPEGLANIPSFQEKSPEVEELVESIIEEKWDDIVKDVSKIVEWKNATESKISSLEQDFSNLKDEFDKLHQAVIGKIGEYDKNILNVGAEVKAMEKVFSKVLPVFTEKVNQLADVADSIKKKSK
;
A
#
# COMPACT_ATOMS: atom_id res chain seq x y z
N MET A 1 -25.44 -18.18 -12.99
CA MET A 1 -24.00 -18.43 -12.78
C MET A 1 -23.38 -18.78 -14.12
N GLY A 2 -22.61 -17.86 -14.71
CA GLY A 2 -21.82 -18.09 -15.91
C GLY A 2 -20.50 -17.34 -15.73
N LEU A 3 -19.46 -18.10 -15.46
CA LEU A 3 -18.17 -17.66 -14.93
C LEU A 3 -17.40 -16.79 -15.93
N PHE A 4 -16.80 -15.72 -15.40
CA PHE A 4 -15.84 -14.85 -16.05
C PHE A 4 -14.73 -15.65 -16.76
N SER A 5 -14.81 -15.72 -18.08
CA SER A 5 -13.70 -16.13 -18.93
C SER A 5 -12.74 -14.95 -19.09
N LYS A 6 -11.75 -14.83 -18.20
CA LYS A 6 -10.62 -13.91 -18.40
C LYS A 6 -9.78 -14.42 -19.58
N LYS A 7 -10.12 -13.94 -20.78
CA LYS A 7 -9.29 -14.04 -21.97
C LYS A 7 -7.98 -13.31 -21.66
N LYS A 8 -6.86 -14.03 -21.58
CA LYS A 8 -5.54 -13.41 -21.46
C LYS A 8 -5.32 -12.51 -22.69
N PRO A 9 -5.01 -11.22 -22.53
CA PRO A 9 -4.70 -10.37 -23.66
C PRO A 9 -3.43 -10.88 -24.38
N PRO A 10 -3.31 -10.67 -25.69
CA PRO A 10 -2.14 -11.04 -26.46
C PRO A 10 -0.87 -10.35 -25.90
N LYS A 11 0.27 -11.05 -25.96
CA LYS A 11 1.55 -10.68 -25.31
C LYS A 11 2.19 -9.35 -25.77
N ASP A 12 1.59 -8.67 -26.75
CA ASP A 12 2.07 -7.42 -27.32
C ASP A 12 1.23 -6.20 -26.94
N GLU A 13 0.17 -6.39 -26.15
CA GLU A 13 -0.71 -5.31 -25.73
C GLU A 13 -0.24 -4.73 -24.39
N ILE A 14 0.16 -3.46 -24.40
CA ILE A 14 0.59 -2.72 -23.22
C ILE A 14 -0.58 -2.70 -22.21
N PRO A 15 -0.41 -3.14 -20.95
CA PRO A 15 -1.50 -3.36 -19.99
C PRO A 15 -2.06 -2.06 -19.36
N VAL A 16 -2.28 -1.01 -20.15
CA VAL A 16 -2.72 0.32 -19.70
C VAL A 16 -4.06 0.24 -18.94
N SER A 17 -5.01 -0.52 -19.48
CA SER A 17 -6.35 -0.68 -18.87
C SER A 17 -6.29 -1.35 -17.50
N GLN A 18 -5.40 -2.34 -17.35
CA GLN A 18 -5.23 -3.09 -16.11
C GLN A 18 -4.55 -2.21 -15.05
N VAL A 19 -3.56 -1.41 -15.43
CA VAL A 19 -2.93 -0.42 -14.55
C VAL A 19 -3.94 0.64 -14.08
N SER A 20 -4.71 1.23 -15.01
CA SER A 20 -5.73 2.24 -14.68
C SER A 20 -6.79 1.70 -13.71
N THR A 21 -7.23 0.45 -13.91
CA THR A 21 -8.18 -0.21 -13.01
C THR A 21 -7.61 -0.43 -11.61
N MET A 22 -6.38 -0.95 -11.52
CA MET A 22 -5.72 -1.20 -10.23
C MET A 22 -5.45 0.10 -9.47
N ARG A 23 -5.08 1.15 -10.19
CA ARG A 23 -4.89 2.49 -9.63
C ARG A 23 -6.20 3.09 -9.13
N GLY A 24 -7.30 2.91 -9.86
CA GLY A 24 -8.64 3.31 -9.42
C GLY A 24 -9.14 2.57 -8.17
N GLN A 25 -8.57 1.41 -7.87
CA GLN A 25 -8.81 0.65 -6.62
C GLN A 25 -7.89 1.08 -5.46
N GLY A 26 -7.02 2.08 -5.66
CA GLY A 26 -6.06 2.55 -4.66
C GLY A 26 -4.88 1.60 -4.44
N ILE A 27 -4.56 0.73 -5.41
CA ILE A 27 -3.41 -0.17 -5.33
C ILE A 27 -2.13 0.62 -5.63
N ASP A 28 -1.12 0.49 -4.75
CA ASP A 28 0.19 1.11 -4.95
C ASP A 28 0.94 0.61 -6.19
N ASN A 29 1.70 1.52 -6.82
CA ASN A 29 2.50 1.26 -8.02
C ASN A 29 3.42 0.03 -7.88
N ASN A 30 4.07 -0.16 -6.72
CA ASN A 30 4.92 -1.34 -6.48
C ASN A 30 4.15 -2.66 -6.53
N ARG A 31 2.90 -2.67 -6.06
CA ARG A 31 2.03 -3.84 -6.06
C ARG A 31 1.43 -4.09 -7.44
N ILE A 32 1.19 -3.04 -8.21
CA ILE A 32 0.82 -3.12 -9.63
C ILE A 32 1.95 -3.78 -10.43
N ILE A 33 3.20 -3.33 -10.23
CA ILE A 33 4.39 -3.90 -10.91
C ILE A 33 4.53 -5.40 -10.60
N GLN A 34 4.44 -5.80 -9.32
CA GLN A 34 4.53 -7.22 -8.95
C GLN A 34 3.40 -8.06 -9.55
N THR A 35 2.19 -7.51 -9.63
CA THR A 35 1.03 -8.21 -10.20
C THR A 35 1.20 -8.41 -11.71
N LEU A 36 1.67 -7.38 -12.42
CA LEU A 36 1.89 -7.44 -13.87
C LEU A 36 3.11 -8.30 -14.24
N GLN A 37 4.17 -8.29 -13.43
CA GLN A 37 5.30 -9.21 -13.60
C GLN A 37 4.85 -10.66 -13.44
N ARG A 38 3.97 -10.96 -12.46
CA ARG A 38 3.37 -12.29 -12.29
C ARG A 38 2.47 -12.69 -13.46
N ASP A 39 1.79 -11.72 -14.07
CA ASP A 39 0.97 -11.93 -15.27
C ASP A 39 1.82 -12.09 -16.55
N GLY A 40 3.14 -11.87 -16.46
CA GLY A 40 4.12 -12.17 -17.50
C GLY A 40 4.54 -10.97 -18.35
N TYR A 41 4.21 -9.74 -17.95
CA TYR A 41 4.60 -8.52 -18.66
C TYR A 41 6.06 -8.15 -18.36
N SER A 42 6.77 -7.64 -19.36
CA SER A 42 8.13 -7.13 -19.20
C SER A 42 8.14 -5.80 -18.44
N SER A 43 9.24 -5.50 -17.74
CA SER A 43 9.38 -4.22 -17.03
C SER A 43 9.13 -3.03 -17.95
N SER A 44 9.63 -3.04 -19.18
CA SER A 44 9.41 -1.96 -20.16
C SER A 44 7.92 -1.75 -20.47
N GLN A 45 7.17 -2.82 -20.73
CA GLN A 45 5.72 -2.74 -20.98
C GLN A 45 4.95 -2.24 -19.75
N ILE A 46 5.39 -2.59 -18.54
CA ILE A 46 4.77 -2.15 -17.29
C ILE A 46 4.98 -0.64 -17.08
N PHE A 47 6.20 -0.16 -17.27
CA PHE A 47 6.52 1.26 -17.11
C PHE A 47 5.83 2.12 -18.16
N GLU A 48 5.76 1.63 -19.41
CA GLU A 48 5.04 2.29 -20.48
C GLU A 48 3.53 2.35 -20.20
N ALA A 49 2.94 1.24 -19.72
CA ALA A 49 1.53 1.19 -19.32
C ALA A 49 1.20 2.17 -18.18
N MET A 50 2.11 2.28 -17.20
CA MET A 50 1.95 3.19 -16.06
C MET A 50 2.02 4.65 -16.50
N ASN A 51 3.02 5.00 -17.30
CA ASN A 51 3.17 6.36 -17.82
C ASN A 51 1.98 6.75 -18.69
N GLN A 52 1.50 5.83 -19.54
CA GLN A 52 0.33 6.07 -20.39
C GLN A 52 -0.97 6.20 -19.59
N ALA A 53 -1.13 5.44 -18.51
CA ALA A 53 -2.26 5.56 -17.59
C ALA A 53 -2.21 6.83 -16.73
N ASP A 54 -1.02 7.39 -16.49
CA ASP A 54 -0.85 8.70 -15.81
C ASP A 54 -1.11 9.88 -16.76
N MET A 55 -0.77 9.72 -18.04
CA MET A 55 -1.01 10.71 -19.09
C MET A 55 -2.48 10.82 -19.54
N THR A 56 -3.34 9.89 -19.13
CA THR A 56 -4.78 9.92 -19.40
C THR A 56 -5.58 10.14 -18.10
N PRO A 57 -5.53 11.34 -17.50
CA PRO A 57 -6.40 11.65 -16.39
C PRO A 57 -7.84 11.79 -16.94
N ALA A 58 -8.73 10.94 -16.43
CA ALA A 58 -10.19 11.08 -16.52
C ALA A 58 -10.83 10.95 -17.92
N VAL A 59 -10.94 9.71 -18.41
CA VAL A 59 -12.13 9.31 -19.20
C VAL A 59 -12.72 8.05 -18.59
N ASN A 60 -13.47 8.22 -17.50
CA ASN A 60 -14.46 7.23 -17.09
C ASN A 60 -15.53 7.87 -16.19
N ASN A 61 -16.31 8.79 -16.78
CA ASN A 61 -17.74 8.85 -16.50
C ASN A 61 -18.50 9.62 -17.61
N ALA A 62 -18.67 9.01 -18.80
CA ALA A 62 -19.77 9.33 -19.72
C ALA A 62 -19.84 8.30 -20.86
N LYS A 63 -21.07 7.95 -21.24
CA LYS A 63 -21.47 7.08 -22.35
C LYS A 63 -20.87 7.51 -23.71
N PRO A 64 -20.84 6.60 -24.70
CA PRO A 64 -20.48 6.92 -26.07
C PRO A 64 -21.63 7.66 -26.77
N GLU A 65 -21.47 8.95 -27.04
CA GLU A 65 -22.21 9.66 -28.08
C GLU A 65 -21.30 10.67 -28.81
N GLU A 66 -21.61 10.79 -30.10
CA GLU A 66 -20.99 11.60 -31.15
C GLU A 66 -20.65 13.03 -30.73
N ILE A 67 -19.43 13.50 -30.99
CA ILE A 67 -19.21 14.89 -31.44
C ILE A 67 -18.14 14.93 -32.53
N LYS A 68 -18.59 15.41 -33.68
CA LYS A 68 -17.83 15.84 -34.86
C LYS A 68 -16.81 16.94 -34.52
N GLN A 69 -15.60 16.74 -35.02
CA GLN A 69 -14.89 17.67 -35.91
C GLN A 69 -14.97 19.18 -35.58
N GLU A 70 -13.94 19.72 -34.93
CA GLU A 70 -13.41 21.02 -35.35
C GLU A 70 -11.89 21.07 -35.14
N ARG A 71 -11.21 21.32 -36.26
CA ARG A 71 -9.76 21.38 -36.44
C ARG A 71 -9.34 22.84 -36.24
N ALA A 72 -8.47 23.11 -35.28
CA ALA A 72 -7.69 24.35 -35.21
C ALA A 72 -6.20 24.01 -35.05
N GLN A 73 -5.44 24.32 -36.11
CA GLN A 73 -3.99 24.52 -36.17
C GLN A 73 -3.60 25.63 -35.17
N GLU A 74 -2.47 25.74 -34.47
CA GLU A 74 -1.04 25.35 -34.50
C GLU A 74 -0.44 25.80 -33.12
N PRO A 75 0.85 25.63 -32.75
CA PRO A 75 1.94 24.82 -33.31
C PRO A 75 2.50 23.78 -32.30
N GLN A 76 2.92 22.62 -32.79
CA GLN A 76 3.62 21.60 -31.99
C GLN A 76 5.12 21.90 -31.90
N GLU A 77 5.62 22.11 -30.68
CA GLU A 77 7.04 21.91 -30.36
C GLU A 77 7.35 20.41 -30.33
N GLN A 78 8.21 19.97 -31.24
CA GLN A 78 8.81 18.64 -31.24
C GLN A 78 9.80 18.52 -30.08
N SER A 79 9.45 17.79 -29.03
CA SER A 79 10.41 17.26 -28.07
C SER A 79 10.81 15.85 -28.51
N ALA A 80 12.06 15.71 -28.92
CA ALA A 80 12.68 14.48 -29.35
C ALA A 80 12.76 13.44 -28.23
N THR A 81 12.44 12.20 -28.59
CA THR A 81 12.76 10.98 -27.85
C THR A 81 14.29 10.78 -27.77
N PRO A 82 14.88 10.42 -26.62
CA PRO A 82 16.24 9.91 -26.57
C PRO A 82 16.23 8.44 -27.01
N ALA A 83 16.76 8.18 -28.20
CA ALA A 83 17.09 6.83 -28.65
C ALA A 83 18.32 6.33 -27.87
N PHE A 84 18.16 5.22 -27.15
CA PHE A 84 19.25 4.51 -26.50
C PHE A 84 20.07 3.76 -27.58
N SER A 85 21.23 4.28 -27.94
CA SER A 85 22.16 3.61 -28.87
C SER A 85 23.04 2.60 -28.12
N GLN A 86 23.00 1.34 -28.56
CA GLN A 86 24.00 0.32 -28.20
C GLN A 86 25.34 0.63 -28.92
N PRO A 87 26.50 0.34 -28.31
CA PRO A 87 27.78 0.49 -29.01
C PRO A 87 28.05 -0.70 -29.95
N ASP A 88 28.09 -0.42 -31.25
CA ASP A 88 28.61 -1.33 -32.30
C ASP A 88 30.12 -1.08 -32.47
N TYR A 89 30.92 -2.08 -32.13
CA TYR A 89 32.35 -2.11 -32.43
C TYR A 89 32.57 -2.88 -33.73
N SER A 90 32.63 -2.17 -34.85
CA SER A 90 33.37 -2.68 -36.00
C SER A 90 33.80 -1.63 -37.02
N ARG A 91 35.09 -1.75 -37.37
CA ARG A 91 35.68 -1.55 -38.70
C ARG A 91 36.40 -0.23 -39.01
N THR A 92 37.66 -0.23 -38.59
CA THR A 92 38.80 0.43 -39.24
C THR A 92 38.76 0.22 -40.76
N SER A 93 38.79 1.30 -41.54
CA SER A 93 39.14 1.28 -42.96
C SER A 93 39.90 2.55 -43.31
N PHE A 94 41.21 2.36 -43.51
CA PHE A 94 42.11 3.33 -44.10
C PHE A 94 41.64 3.72 -45.51
N LYS A 95 41.48 5.01 -45.75
CA LYS A 95 41.57 5.61 -47.09
C LYS A 95 42.54 6.79 -47.03
N GLN A 96 43.61 6.70 -47.81
CA GLN A 96 44.56 7.78 -48.07
C GLN A 96 43.85 8.99 -48.69
N PRO A 97 44.21 10.23 -48.34
CA PRO A 97 43.88 11.41 -49.12
C PRO A 97 44.93 11.67 -50.23
N PRO A 98 44.51 12.13 -51.42
CA PRO A 98 45.40 12.60 -52.46
C PRO A 98 45.97 13.99 -52.14
N GLU A 99 47.20 14.22 -52.58
CA GLU A 99 47.90 15.50 -52.52
C GLU A 99 47.16 16.58 -53.32
N GLY A 100 46.88 17.70 -52.66
CA GLY A 100 46.20 18.86 -53.25
C GLY A 100 46.11 20.00 -52.24
N LEU A 101 47.22 20.71 -52.08
CA LEU A 101 47.36 21.91 -51.25
C LEU A 101 46.38 23.01 -51.70
N ALA A 102 45.40 23.30 -50.86
CA ALA A 102 44.74 24.61 -50.78
C ALA A 102 44.14 24.83 -49.37
N ASN A 103 45.01 25.25 -48.45
CA ASN A 103 44.72 26.12 -47.32
C ASN A 103 43.39 25.89 -46.56
N ILE A 104 43.36 24.87 -45.71
CA ILE A 104 42.44 24.82 -44.57
C ILE A 104 43.24 25.37 -43.38
N PRO A 105 42.78 26.43 -42.69
CA PRO A 105 43.41 26.84 -41.45
C PRO A 105 43.34 25.66 -40.47
N SER A 106 44.51 25.19 -40.10
CA SER A 106 44.72 24.17 -39.08
C SER A 106 43.92 24.54 -37.83
N PHE A 107 42.93 23.71 -37.46
CA PHE A 107 42.38 23.68 -36.09
C PHE A 107 43.40 23.03 -35.14
N GLN A 108 44.63 23.55 -35.18
CA GLN A 108 45.73 23.13 -34.34
C GLN A 108 46.18 24.32 -33.49
N GLU A 109 45.22 24.86 -32.75
CA GLU A 109 45.47 25.40 -31.43
C GLU A 109 44.40 24.78 -30.54
N LYS A 110 44.80 23.70 -29.84
CA LYS A 110 44.16 23.37 -28.58
C LYS A 110 44.13 24.67 -27.78
N SER A 111 42.95 25.14 -27.43
CA SER A 111 42.80 26.16 -26.40
C SER A 111 43.01 25.45 -25.07
N PRO A 112 44.20 25.50 -24.43
CA PRO A 112 44.40 24.94 -23.09
C PRO A 112 43.37 25.51 -22.11
N GLU A 113 42.91 26.72 -22.37
CA GLU A 113 41.85 27.42 -21.64
C GLU A 113 40.48 26.72 -21.71
N VAL A 114 40.17 26.00 -22.80
CA VAL A 114 38.91 25.24 -22.92
C VAL A 114 39.06 23.83 -22.33
N GLU A 115 40.22 23.18 -22.44
CA GLU A 115 40.51 21.93 -21.72
C GLU A 115 40.48 22.16 -20.20
N GLU A 116 41.11 23.23 -19.71
CA GLU A 116 41.11 23.61 -18.29
C GLU A 116 39.71 24.03 -17.79
N LEU A 117 38.94 24.77 -18.60
CA LEU A 117 37.55 25.10 -18.27
C LEU A 117 36.66 23.85 -18.22
N VAL A 118 36.90 22.88 -19.12
CA VAL A 118 36.14 21.62 -19.11
C VAL A 118 36.56 20.72 -17.95
N GLU A 119 37.85 20.61 -17.63
CA GLU A 119 38.35 19.83 -16.49
C GLU A 119 37.85 20.40 -15.15
N SER A 120 37.91 21.72 -14.98
CA SER A 120 37.38 22.38 -13.78
C SER A 120 35.85 22.23 -13.64
N ILE A 121 35.09 22.30 -14.74
CA ILE A 121 33.64 22.04 -14.71
C ILE A 121 33.35 20.56 -14.39
N ILE A 122 34.13 19.62 -14.93
CA ILE A 122 33.94 18.19 -14.65
C ILE A 122 34.26 17.87 -13.19
N GLU A 123 35.35 18.40 -12.62
CA GLU A 123 35.68 18.21 -11.21
C GLU A 123 34.64 18.83 -10.28
N GLU A 124 34.18 20.05 -10.56
CA GLU A 124 33.12 20.70 -9.76
C GLU A 124 31.83 19.87 -9.76
N LYS A 125 31.41 19.38 -10.93
CA LYS A 125 30.20 18.55 -11.04
C LYS A 125 30.40 17.16 -10.44
N TRP A 126 31.60 16.61 -10.50
CA TRP A 126 31.90 15.32 -9.87
C TRP A 126 31.82 15.41 -8.34
N ASP A 127 32.37 16.47 -7.75
CA ASP A 127 32.31 16.71 -6.31
C ASP A 127 30.88 16.93 -5.81
N ASP A 128 30.06 17.68 -6.56
CA ASP A 128 28.63 17.86 -6.27
C ASP A 128 27.89 16.50 -6.27
N ILE A 129 28.17 15.64 -7.27
CA ILE A 129 27.57 14.31 -7.37
C ILE A 129 28.01 13.42 -6.20
N VAL A 130 29.30 13.40 -5.86
CA VAL A 130 29.81 12.61 -4.72
C VAL A 130 29.16 13.06 -3.41
N LYS A 131 28.96 14.37 -3.25
CA LYS A 131 28.29 14.93 -2.08
C LYS A 131 26.83 14.51 -2.00
N ASP A 132 26.09 14.51 -3.10
CA ASP A 132 24.70 14.07 -3.13
C ASP A 132 24.56 12.56 -2.95
N VAL A 133 25.47 11.75 -3.51
CA VAL A 133 25.54 10.31 -3.24
C VAL A 133 25.80 10.05 -1.75
N SER A 134 26.66 10.83 -1.12
CA SER A 134 26.93 10.71 0.33
C SER A 134 25.67 10.98 1.15
N LYS A 135 24.90 12.03 0.82
CA LYS A 135 23.60 12.30 1.47
C LYS A 135 22.60 11.16 1.27
N ILE A 136 22.57 10.55 0.08
CA ILE A 136 21.68 9.41 -0.21
C ILE A 136 22.10 8.20 0.63
N VAL A 137 23.40 7.95 0.79
CA VAL A 137 23.90 6.85 1.64
C VAL A 137 23.53 7.08 3.11
N GLU A 138 23.70 8.30 3.62
CA GLU A 138 23.28 8.67 4.97
C GLU A 138 21.77 8.47 5.17
N TRP A 139 20.97 8.96 4.23
CA TRP A 139 19.52 8.79 4.26
C TRP A 139 19.11 7.31 4.18
N LYS A 140 19.77 6.52 3.32
CA LYS A 140 19.56 5.06 3.24
C LYS A 140 19.84 4.42 4.59
N ASN A 141 20.99 4.70 5.21
CA ASN A 141 21.37 4.11 6.49
C ASN A 141 20.41 4.50 7.61
N ALA A 142 19.97 5.77 7.64
CA ALA A 142 18.97 6.23 8.61
C ALA A 142 17.60 5.55 8.40
N THR A 143 17.21 5.35 7.14
CA THR A 143 15.94 4.68 6.79
C THR A 143 15.98 3.20 7.10
N GLU A 144 17.08 2.51 6.78
CA GLU A 144 17.31 1.10 7.12
C GLU A 144 17.23 0.88 8.64
N SER A 145 17.84 1.78 9.41
CA SER A 145 17.79 1.72 10.88
C SER A 145 16.37 1.91 11.41
N LYS A 146 15.60 2.85 10.84
CA LYS A 146 14.19 3.06 11.19
C LYS A 146 13.33 1.85 10.83
N ILE A 147 13.55 1.25 9.67
CA ILE A 147 12.83 0.04 9.22
C ILE A 147 13.12 -1.11 10.17
N SER A 148 14.37 -1.34 10.52
CA SER A 148 14.75 -2.39 11.48
C SER A 148 14.11 -2.17 12.86
N SER A 149 14.06 -0.92 13.34
CA SER A 149 13.36 -0.58 14.58
C SER A 149 11.85 -0.85 14.47
N LEU A 150 11.22 -0.49 13.35
CA LEU A 150 9.79 -0.73 13.13
C LEU A 150 9.47 -2.23 13.05
N GLU A 151 10.33 -3.03 12.44
CA GLU A 151 10.17 -4.49 12.40
C GLU A 151 10.24 -5.08 13.82
N GLN A 152 11.17 -4.60 14.65
CA GLN A 152 11.27 -5.01 16.04
C GLN A 152 10.02 -4.60 16.84
N ASP A 153 9.56 -3.36 16.67
CA ASP A 153 8.36 -2.86 17.34
C ASP A 153 7.11 -3.63 16.91
N PHE A 154 7.01 -3.99 15.63
CA PHE A 154 5.92 -4.81 15.12
C PHE A 154 5.94 -6.24 15.67
N SER A 155 7.14 -6.84 15.81
CA SER A 155 7.31 -8.13 16.47
C SER A 155 6.89 -8.05 17.94
N ASN A 156 7.32 -7.01 18.66
CA ASN A 156 6.96 -6.79 20.06
C ASN A 156 5.44 -6.59 20.21
N LEU A 157 4.83 -5.77 19.35
CA LEU A 157 3.39 -5.54 19.34
C LEU A 157 2.61 -6.83 19.08
N LYS A 158 3.10 -7.67 18.16
CA LYS A 158 2.51 -8.99 17.90
C LYS A 158 2.56 -9.87 19.15
N ASP A 159 3.69 -9.92 19.84
CA ASP A 159 3.82 -10.71 21.07
C ASP A 159 2.93 -10.19 22.21
N GLU A 160 2.81 -8.86 22.35
CA GLU A 160 1.90 -8.24 23.32
C GLU A 160 0.43 -8.51 22.98
N PHE A 161 0.07 -8.45 21.69
CA PHE A 161 -1.26 -8.80 21.22
C PHE A 161 -1.60 -10.27 21.49
N ASP A 162 -0.67 -11.18 21.22
CA ASP A 162 -0.87 -12.61 21.48
C ASP A 162 -1.02 -12.86 23.00
N LYS A 163 -0.24 -12.19 23.85
CA LYS A 163 -0.40 -12.24 25.32
C LYS A 163 -1.75 -11.68 25.77
N LEU A 164 -2.17 -10.53 25.22
CA LEU A 164 -3.46 -9.93 25.53
C LEU A 164 -4.61 -10.86 25.12
N HIS A 165 -4.52 -11.46 23.93
CA HIS A 165 -5.51 -12.42 23.44
C HIS A 165 -5.65 -13.62 24.37
N GLN A 166 -4.52 -14.19 24.83
CA GLN A 166 -4.53 -15.26 25.82
C GLN A 166 -5.14 -14.82 27.16
N ALA A 167 -4.79 -13.63 27.65
CA ALA A 167 -5.33 -13.06 28.87
C ALA A 167 -6.85 -12.83 28.76
N VAL A 168 -7.33 -12.33 27.63
CA VAL A 168 -8.76 -12.10 27.36
C VAL A 168 -9.51 -13.42 27.28
N ILE A 169 -9.00 -14.44 26.60
CA ILE A 169 -9.60 -15.78 26.59
C ILE A 169 -9.67 -16.35 28.00
N GLY A 170 -8.59 -16.24 28.78
CA GLY A 170 -8.56 -16.68 30.17
C GLY A 170 -9.62 -15.98 31.03
N LYS A 171 -9.73 -14.65 30.90
CA LYS A 171 -10.75 -13.86 31.59
C LYS A 171 -12.16 -14.28 31.17
N ILE A 172 -12.43 -14.46 29.88
CA ILE A 172 -13.74 -14.91 29.40
C ILE A 172 -14.09 -16.29 29.98
N GLY A 173 -13.14 -17.22 30.04
CA GLY A 173 -13.33 -18.53 30.69
C GLY A 173 -13.62 -18.41 32.19
N GLU A 174 -12.92 -17.52 32.92
CA GLU A 174 -13.22 -17.22 34.32
C GLU A 174 -14.64 -16.62 34.47
N TYR A 175 -15.03 -15.70 33.58
CA TYR A 175 -16.37 -15.11 33.56
C TYR A 175 -17.46 -16.16 33.30
N ASP A 176 -17.25 -17.07 32.35
CA ASP A 176 -18.18 -18.16 32.05
C ASP A 176 -18.37 -19.09 33.26
N LYS A 177 -17.27 -19.45 33.93
CA LYS A 177 -17.32 -20.23 35.16
C LYS A 177 -18.05 -19.48 36.29
N ASN A 178 -17.80 -18.18 36.44
CA ASN A 178 -18.46 -17.37 37.45
C ASN A 178 -19.96 -17.23 37.18
N ILE A 179 -20.39 -17.06 35.92
CA ILE A 179 -21.82 -16.98 35.61
C ILE A 179 -22.53 -18.31 35.78
N LEU A 180 -21.86 -19.44 35.52
CA LEU A 180 -22.38 -20.77 35.84
C LEU A 180 -22.56 -20.97 37.35
N ASN A 181 -21.58 -20.57 38.15
CA ASN A 181 -21.67 -20.61 39.62
C ASN A 181 -22.80 -19.72 40.14
N VAL A 182 -22.89 -18.48 39.66
CA VAL A 182 -23.99 -17.57 40.00
C VAL A 182 -25.33 -18.17 39.57
N GLY A 183 -25.42 -18.81 38.41
CA GLY A 183 -26.63 -19.52 37.99
C GLY A 183 -27.04 -20.64 38.94
N ALA A 184 -26.08 -21.39 39.47
CA ALA A 184 -26.32 -22.43 40.47
C ALA A 184 -26.79 -21.83 41.82
N GLU A 185 -26.16 -20.74 42.27
CA GLU A 185 -26.56 -20.03 43.49
C GLU A 185 -27.95 -19.40 43.36
N VAL A 186 -28.25 -18.75 42.23
CA VAL A 186 -29.56 -18.19 41.93
C VAL A 186 -30.62 -19.29 41.93
N LYS A 187 -30.34 -20.46 41.36
CA LYS A 187 -31.26 -21.61 41.39
C LYS A 187 -31.46 -22.19 42.79
N ALA A 188 -30.41 -22.21 43.61
CA ALA A 188 -30.53 -22.60 45.01
C ALA A 188 -31.38 -21.59 45.79
N MET A 189 -31.17 -20.30 45.56
CA MET A 189 -31.96 -19.21 46.14
C MET A 189 -33.43 -19.29 45.70
N GLU A 190 -33.70 -19.54 44.42
CA GLU A 190 -35.04 -19.80 43.89
C GLU A 190 -35.72 -20.91 44.68
N LYS A 191 -35.04 -22.05 44.86
CA LYS A 191 -35.57 -23.19 45.62
C LYS A 191 -35.82 -22.87 47.09
N VAL A 192 -34.99 -22.03 47.71
CA VAL A 192 -35.21 -21.53 49.07
C VAL A 192 -36.45 -20.64 49.11
N PHE A 193 -36.59 -19.68 48.18
CA PHE A 193 -37.77 -18.84 48.07
C PHE A 193 -39.05 -19.66 47.85
N SER A 194 -39.04 -20.67 46.97
CA SER A 194 -40.19 -21.56 46.75
C SER A 194 -40.61 -22.31 48.02
N LYS A 195 -39.68 -22.58 48.94
CA LYS A 195 -39.98 -23.23 50.23
C LYS A 195 -40.39 -22.22 51.31
N VAL A 196 -39.79 -21.04 51.32
CA VAL A 196 -40.04 -20.02 52.36
C VAL A 196 -41.34 -19.26 52.11
N LEU A 197 -41.67 -18.90 50.86
CA LEU A 197 -42.88 -18.14 50.53
C LEU A 197 -44.17 -18.80 51.07
N PRO A 198 -44.40 -20.12 50.89
CA PRO A 198 -45.57 -20.79 51.46
C PRO A 198 -45.57 -20.76 52.99
N VAL A 199 -44.44 -21.04 53.64
CA VAL A 199 -44.32 -21.05 55.10
C VAL A 199 -44.58 -19.65 55.67
N PHE A 200 -44.06 -18.61 55.03
CA PHE A 200 -44.29 -17.23 55.45
C PHE A 200 -45.77 -16.86 55.31
N THR A 201 -46.40 -17.25 54.21
CA THR A 201 -47.84 -17.01 53.97
C THR A 201 -48.70 -17.73 55.00
N GLU A 202 -48.38 -18.99 55.31
CA GLU A 202 -49.07 -19.78 56.32
C GLU A 202 -48.89 -19.18 57.73
N LYS A 203 -47.69 -18.72 58.09
CA LYS A 203 -47.42 -18.09 59.38
C LYS A 203 -48.11 -16.73 59.52
N VAL A 204 -48.16 -15.92 58.46
CA VAL A 204 -48.90 -14.65 58.46
C VAL A 204 -50.40 -14.90 58.61
N ASN A 205 -50.96 -15.89 57.91
CA ASN A 205 -52.37 -16.27 58.07
C ASN A 205 -52.67 -16.75 59.51
N GLN A 206 -51.82 -17.62 60.07
CA GLN A 206 -51.95 -18.04 61.48
C GLN A 206 -51.90 -16.86 62.46
N LEU A 207 -51.04 -15.87 62.20
CA LEU A 207 -50.93 -14.68 63.03
C LEU A 207 -52.20 -13.80 62.94
N ALA A 208 -52.75 -13.66 61.73
CA ALA A 208 -54.01 -12.95 61.50
C ALA A 208 -55.17 -13.63 62.25
N ASP A 209 -55.27 -14.96 62.19
CA ASP A 209 -56.30 -15.73 62.90
C ASP A 209 -56.20 -15.57 64.44
N VAL A 210 -54.97 -15.57 64.98
CA VAL A 210 -54.72 -15.34 66.41
C VAL A 210 -55.12 -13.91 66.80
N ALA A 211 -54.77 -12.90 65.99
CA ALA A 211 -55.14 -11.51 66.24
C ALA A 211 -56.66 -11.31 66.25
N ASP A 212 -57.37 -11.92 65.30
CA ASP A 212 -58.84 -11.89 65.24
C ASP A 212 -59.48 -12.59 66.44
N SER A 213 -58.93 -13.73 66.85
CA SER A 213 -59.38 -14.47 68.03
C SER A 213 -59.23 -13.65 69.32
N ILE A 214 -58.12 -12.92 69.47
CA ILE A 214 -57.89 -12.01 70.60
C ILE A 214 -58.87 -10.84 70.57
N LYS A 215 -59.08 -10.24 69.39
CA LYS A 215 -60.05 -9.13 69.20
C LYS A 215 -61.48 -9.54 69.54
N LYS A 216 -61.86 -10.78 69.25
CA LYS A 216 -63.19 -11.34 69.56
C LYS A 216 -63.39 -11.63 71.05
N LYS A 217 -62.34 -12.02 71.77
CA LYS A 217 -62.37 -12.25 73.24
C LYS A 217 -62.35 -10.95 74.06
N SER A 218 -61.84 -9.86 73.50
CA SER A 218 -61.78 -8.55 74.15
C SER A 218 -63.10 -7.75 74.07
N LYS A 219 -64.11 -8.30 73.39
CA LYS A 219 -65.41 -7.66 73.14
C LYS A 219 -66.51 -8.40 73.89
#